data_AF-A0A8T0RC36-F1
#
_entry.id   AF-A0A8T0RC36-F1
#
_cell.length_a   1.000
_cell.length_b   1.000
_cell.length_c   1.000
_cell.angle_alpha   90.00
_cell.angle_beta   90.00
_cell.angle_gamma   90.00
#
_symmetry.space_group_name_H-M   'P 1'
#
loop_
_entity.id
_entity.type
_entity.pdbx_description
1 polymer ?
#
loop_
_entity_poly.entity_id
_entity_poly.type
_entity_poly.pdbx_seq_one_letter_code
_entity_poly.pdbx_strand_id
1 'polypeptide(L)'
;MWGKGGAVHESVVALRIVTPAPASRGFAMVRELGTGHPDLDAAKVSLGVLGVVSQVTLALQPLFKRSISFLKRDDSDLAEQVASWGRLHEFGDITWLPEERKVIYRQDDRVDVSTPGNGLNDNLGFRPLSASDLVASRIQDENLQKNGSDAVLCSANRVAQAYLESRAFGYTNDGVNFTGYPVVGYQHRMQASGSCLETKDDGLKTVCYWDPRIRGTFIYNTGLSLPFSRAPAFVADLKRLRDRNPQAFCELGTSGVLMRYVKASTAYLGKPVDSVTVDIDYFRSRTPGTPRAHADVIDELEQMVLLKYGGVPHWGKNRNFVFNGAIAKYPRAGKFLEVKKRYDPEGTFSSEWSDQVLGIKGNANILDKGCAMEGLCVCSDDTHCAPEKGYHCRPGKVYAGARVCAR
;
A
#
# COMPACT_ATOMS: atom_id res chain seq x y z
N MET A 1 6.40 -12.06 -15.25
CA MET A 1 5.08 -11.52 -14.87
C MET A 1 4.11 -11.78 -15.99
N TRP A 2 2.86 -12.05 -15.64
CA TRP A 2 1.81 -12.47 -16.55
C TRP A 2 1.14 -11.28 -17.25
N GLY A 3 0.82 -11.42 -18.54
CA GLY A 3 0.09 -10.43 -19.33
C GLY A 3 0.57 -8.98 -19.12
N LYS A 4 -0.41 -8.08 -18.88
CA LYS A 4 -0.20 -6.66 -18.53
C LYS A 4 0.12 -6.41 -17.04
N GLY A 5 0.12 -7.44 -16.20
CA GLY A 5 0.24 -7.33 -14.74
C GLY A 5 -1.04 -6.85 -14.05
N GLY A 6 -0.97 -6.64 -12.74
CA GLY A 6 -2.13 -6.32 -11.88
C GLY A 6 -2.51 -4.84 -11.78
N ALA A 7 -1.82 -3.95 -12.51
CA ALA A 7 -2.11 -2.52 -12.45
C ALA A 7 -3.36 -2.19 -13.31
N VAL A 8 -4.45 -1.75 -12.68
CA VAL A 8 -5.73 -1.46 -13.36
C VAL A 8 -5.57 -0.45 -14.50
N HIS A 9 -4.69 0.54 -14.33
CA HIS A 9 -4.45 1.58 -15.34
C HIS A 9 -3.83 1.05 -16.65
N GLU A 10 -3.23 -0.15 -16.67
CA GLU A 10 -2.74 -0.79 -17.91
C GLU A 10 -3.87 -1.38 -18.76
N SER A 11 -5.05 -1.56 -18.17
CA SER A 11 -6.26 -1.98 -18.88
C SER A 11 -7.04 -0.81 -19.49
N VAL A 12 -6.66 0.44 -19.22
CA VAL A 12 -7.29 1.63 -19.81
C VAL A 12 -6.90 1.75 -21.28
N VAL A 13 -7.91 1.73 -22.16
CA VAL A 13 -7.75 1.89 -23.62
C VAL A 13 -8.29 3.23 -24.13
N ALA A 14 -9.19 3.86 -23.37
CA ALA A 14 -9.58 5.24 -23.65
C ALA A 14 -9.97 6.00 -22.38
N LEU A 15 -9.80 7.33 -22.43
CA LEU A 15 -10.23 8.27 -21.39
C LEU A 15 -10.93 9.47 -22.01
N ARG A 16 -11.96 9.98 -21.34
CA ARG A 16 -12.46 11.34 -21.56
C ARG A 16 -12.12 12.19 -20.35
N ILE A 17 -11.49 13.33 -20.60
CA ILE A 17 -10.96 14.22 -19.56
C ILE A 17 -11.46 15.63 -19.79
N VAL A 18 -11.95 16.27 -18.74
CA VAL A 18 -12.32 17.69 -18.74
C VAL A 18 -11.12 18.51 -18.29
N THR A 19 -10.69 19.45 -19.14
CA THR A 19 -9.57 20.36 -18.87
C THR A 19 -10.01 21.81 -18.97
N PRO A 20 -9.31 22.77 -18.33
CA PRO A 20 -9.65 24.18 -18.44
C PRO A 20 -9.46 24.66 -19.88
N ALA A 21 -10.23 25.67 -20.26
CA ALA A 21 -10.13 26.33 -21.56
C ALA A 21 -10.32 27.84 -21.40
N PRO A 22 -9.86 28.67 -22.35
CA PRO A 22 -10.19 30.09 -22.34
C PRO A 22 -11.70 30.33 -22.42
N ALA A 23 -12.14 31.51 -21.97
CA ALA A 23 -13.55 31.91 -22.05
C ALA A 23 -14.13 31.81 -23.48
N SER A 24 -13.29 32.09 -24.50
CA SER A 24 -13.64 31.94 -25.92
C SER A 24 -13.98 30.51 -26.36
N ARG A 25 -13.70 29.50 -25.51
CA ARG A 25 -14.08 28.09 -25.72
C ARG A 25 -14.98 27.55 -24.62
N GLY A 26 -15.63 28.42 -23.84
CA GLY A 26 -16.59 28.02 -22.80
C GLY A 26 -15.97 27.54 -21.49
N PHE A 27 -14.76 28.03 -21.14
CA PHE A 27 -14.07 27.77 -19.86
C PHE A 27 -13.57 26.34 -19.60
N ALA A 28 -14.12 25.35 -20.29
CA ALA A 28 -13.69 23.96 -20.21
C ALA A 28 -13.75 23.29 -21.59
N MET A 29 -12.94 22.26 -21.79
CA MET A 29 -13.01 21.41 -22.98
C MET A 29 -12.87 19.94 -22.61
N VAL A 30 -13.53 19.08 -23.39
CA VAL A 30 -13.42 17.63 -23.30
C VAL A 30 -12.31 17.16 -24.23
N ARG A 31 -11.40 16.34 -23.71
CA ARG A 31 -10.33 15.67 -24.45
C ARG A 31 -10.62 14.19 -24.51
N GLU A 32 -10.62 13.63 -25.70
CA GLU A 32 -10.86 12.21 -25.93
C GLU A 32 -9.54 11.54 -26.29
N LEU A 33 -9.05 10.68 -25.39
CA LEU A 33 -7.76 10.01 -25.49
C LEU A 33 -8.02 8.54 -25.79
N GLY A 34 -8.01 8.15 -27.07
CA GLY A 34 -8.15 6.76 -27.49
C GLY A 34 -6.82 6.02 -27.62
N THR A 35 -6.89 4.74 -27.99
CA THR A 35 -5.72 3.93 -28.34
C THR A 35 -4.87 4.65 -29.41
N GLY A 36 -3.57 4.81 -29.14
CA GLY A 36 -2.64 5.51 -30.04
C GLY A 36 -2.57 7.02 -29.85
N HIS A 37 -3.44 7.63 -29.02
CA HIS A 37 -3.32 9.04 -28.68
C HIS A 37 -2.02 9.29 -27.87
N PRO A 38 -1.18 10.28 -28.23
CA PRO A 38 0.14 10.47 -27.62
C PRO A 38 0.08 10.73 -26.10
N ASP A 39 -1.01 11.34 -25.64
CA ASP A 39 -1.18 11.76 -24.24
C ASP A 39 -1.91 10.72 -23.37
N LEU A 40 -2.37 9.58 -23.91
CA LEU A 40 -3.12 8.58 -23.14
C LEU A 40 -2.28 8.01 -21.98
N ASP A 41 -1.00 7.72 -22.23
CA ASP A 41 -0.10 7.16 -21.21
C ASP A 41 0.24 8.16 -20.10
N ALA A 42 0.16 9.46 -20.35
CA ALA A 42 0.25 10.47 -19.29
C ALA A 42 -1.02 10.46 -18.43
N ALA A 43 -2.19 10.29 -19.07
CA ALA A 43 -3.48 10.36 -18.40
C ALA A 43 -3.84 9.12 -17.58
N LYS A 44 -3.31 7.93 -17.91
CA LYS A 44 -3.54 6.68 -17.16
C LYS A 44 -3.23 6.78 -15.67
N VAL A 45 -2.20 7.56 -15.31
CA VAL A 45 -1.82 7.86 -13.93
C VAL A 45 -1.57 9.37 -13.84
N SER A 46 -2.65 10.14 -13.71
CA SER A 46 -2.61 11.61 -13.81
C SER A 46 -2.48 12.34 -12.47
N LEU A 47 -2.69 11.66 -11.34
CA LEU A 47 -2.78 12.26 -10.00
C LEU A 47 -3.83 13.40 -9.91
N GLY A 48 -4.77 13.48 -10.85
CA GLY A 48 -5.77 14.54 -10.95
C GLY A 48 -5.28 15.84 -11.60
N VAL A 49 -3.97 16.01 -11.83
CA VAL A 49 -3.40 17.29 -12.29
C VAL A 49 -3.52 17.54 -13.80
N LEU A 50 -3.98 16.54 -14.56
CA LEU A 50 -4.24 16.67 -16.00
C LEU A 50 -5.70 17.03 -16.31
N GLY A 51 -6.54 17.17 -15.29
CA GLY A 51 -7.98 17.37 -15.43
C GLY A 51 -8.82 16.26 -14.82
N VAL A 52 -10.14 16.41 -14.91
CA VAL A 52 -11.11 15.49 -14.33
C VAL A 52 -11.44 14.40 -15.33
N VAL A 53 -11.16 13.14 -14.97
CA VAL A 53 -11.58 11.98 -15.77
C VAL A 53 -13.10 11.82 -15.62
N SER A 54 -13.84 11.98 -16.72
CA SER A 54 -15.30 11.83 -16.75
C SER A 54 -15.75 10.47 -17.28
N GLN A 55 -14.91 9.79 -18.06
CA GLN A 55 -15.19 8.46 -18.59
C GLN A 55 -13.90 7.66 -18.74
N VAL A 56 -13.97 6.37 -18.42
CA VAL A 56 -12.89 5.40 -18.61
C VAL A 56 -13.41 4.24 -19.45
N THR A 57 -12.65 3.82 -20.46
CA THR A 57 -12.89 2.58 -21.20
C THR A 57 -11.80 1.57 -20.85
N LEU A 58 -12.21 0.42 -20.32
CA LEU A 58 -11.31 -0.66 -19.90
C LEU A 58 -11.37 -1.82 -20.90
N ALA A 59 -10.21 -2.34 -21.28
CA ALA A 59 -10.11 -3.64 -21.93
C ALA A 59 -10.42 -4.74 -20.91
N LEU A 60 -11.42 -5.55 -21.22
CA LEU A 60 -11.80 -6.72 -20.44
C LEU A 60 -11.14 -7.99 -20.99
N GLN A 61 -11.10 -9.02 -20.15
CA GLN A 61 -10.66 -10.36 -20.53
C GLN A 61 -11.82 -11.35 -20.36
N PRO A 62 -11.79 -12.51 -21.05
CA PRO A 62 -12.76 -13.57 -20.81
C PRO A 62 -12.82 -13.94 -19.33
N LEU A 63 -14.01 -14.28 -18.85
CA LEU A 63 -14.22 -14.71 -17.47
C LEU A 63 -13.47 -16.02 -17.20
N PHE A 64 -12.81 -16.11 -16.05
CA PHE A 64 -12.06 -17.28 -15.60
C PHE A 64 -12.28 -17.51 -14.11
N LYS A 65 -11.83 -18.67 -13.62
CA LYS A 65 -11.79 -18.98 -12.20
C LYS A 65 -10.36 -18.92 -11.67
N ARG A 66 -10.22 -18.76 -10.36
CA ARG A 66 -8.95 -18.91 -9.65
C ARG A 66 -8.98 -20.16 -8.80
N SER A 67 -7.80 -20.68 -8.47
CA SER A 67 -7.55 -21.69 -7.46
C SER A 67 -6.58 -21.11 -6.43
N ILE A 68 -7.03 -20.97 -5.18
CA ILE A 68 -6.26 -20.31 -4.11
C ILE A 68 -5.94 -21.28 -2.97
N SER A 69 -4.68 -21.29 -2.55
CA SER A 69 -4.18 -21.99 -1.36
C SER A 69 -3.24 -21.09 -0.56
N PHE A 70 -3.19 -21.26 0.75
CA PHE A 70 -2.23 -20.59 1.63
C PHE A 70 -1.27 -21.60 2.23
N LEU A 71 0.03 -21.28 2.22
CA LEU A 71 1.10 -22.10 2.79
C LEU A 71 1.90 -21.29 3.80
N LYS A 72 1.74 -21.59 5.09
CA LYS A 72 2.55 -21.02 6.18
C LYS A 72 3.77 -21.90 6.45
N ARG A 73 4.97 -21.31 6.42
CA ARG A 73 6.24 -22.00 6.72
C ARG A 73 7.28 -21.04 7.29
N ASP A 74 8.45 -21.55 7.65
CA ASP A 74 9.57 -20.73 8.08
C ASP A 74 10.04 -19.80 6.97
N ASP A 75 10.51 -18.60 7.34
CA ASP A 75 10.93 -17.60 6.37
C ASP A 75 12.29 -17.87 5.70
N SER A 76 12.90 -19.04 5.93
CA SER A 76 14.26 -19.37 5.49
C SER A 76 14.47 -19.17 3.98
N ASP A 77 13.48 -19.51 3.16
CA ASP A 77 13.50 -19.38 1.70
C ASP A 77 12.99 -18.03 1.17
N LEU A 78 12.51 -17.12 2.03
CA LEU A 78 11.86 -15.87 1.60
C LEU A 78 12.71 -15.03 0.66
N ALA A 79 14.02 -14.94 0.92
CA ALA A 79 14.93 -14.15 0.07
C ALA A 79 15.05 -14.73 -1.34
N GLU A 80 14.90 -16.05 -1.51
CA GLU A 80 14.89 -16.71 -2.82
C GLU A 80 13.52 -16.56 -3.51
N GLN A 81 12.44 -16.76 -2.76
CA GLN A 81 11.08 -16.78 -3.29
C GLN A 81 10.55 -15.39 -3.65
N VAL A 82 10.96 -14.33 -2.94
CA VAL A 82 10.40 -12.98 -3.10
C VAL A 82 10.53 -12.41 -4.52
N ALA A 83 11.53 -12.83 -5.29
CA ALA A 83 11.72 -12.34 -6.66
C ALA A 83 11.01 -13.21 -7.72
N SER A 84 10.63 -14.43 -7.38
CA SER A 84 10.11 -15.44 -8.31
C SER A 84 8.61 -15.70 -8.13
N TRP A 85 8.04 -15.49 -6.93
CA TRP A 85 6.68 -15.92 -6.60
C TRP A 85 5.61 -15.41 -7.57
N GLY A 86 5.61 -14.11 -7.93
CA GLY A 86 4.66 -13.55 -8.91
C GLY A 86 4.84 -14.04 -10.35
N ARG A 87 5.92 -14.80 -10.64
CA ARG A 87 6.09 -15.53 -11.91
C ARG A 87 5.60 -16.97 -11.80
N LEU A 88 5.62 -17.55 -10.60
CA LEU A 88 5.12 -18.89 -10.32
C LEU A 88 3.59 -18.91 -10.19
N HIS A 89 3.03 -17.87 -9.55
CA HIS A 89 1.60 -17.76 -9.27
C HIS A 89 1.04 -16.45 -9.82
N GLU A 90 0.08 -16.50 -10.74
CA GLU A 90 -0.41 -15.32 -11.49
C GLU A 90 -0.88 -14.18 -10.58
N PHE A 91 -1.55 -14.52 -9.49
CA PHE A 91 -2.08 -13.58 -8.51
C PHE A 91 -1.50 -13.79 -7.11
N GLY A 92 -0.38 -14.50 -7.00
CA GLY A 92 0.23 -14.84 -5.72
C GLY A 92 0.77 -13.61 -4.99
N ASP A 93 0.74 -13.65 -3.67
CA ASP A 93 1.42 -12.70 -2.79
C ASP A 93 2.06 -13.41 -1.60
N ILE A 94 2.86 -12.65 -0.84
CA ILE A 94 3.58 -13.15 0.32
C ILE A 94 3.27 -12.23 1.50
N THR A 95 2.78 -12.80 2.60
CA THR A 95 2.71 -12.10 3.88
C THR A 95 3.84 -12.61 4.77
N TRP A 96 4.87 -11.79 4.97
CA TRP A 96 5.94 -12.13 5.90
C TRP A 96 5.60 -11.62 7.31
N LEU A 97 5.72 -12.50 8.31
CA LEU A 97 5.51 -12.24 9.73
C LEU A 97 6.88 -12.27 10.43
N PRO A 98 7.58 -11.12 10.53
CA PRO A 98 9.00 -11.13 10.86
C PRO A 98 9.26 -11.61 12.30
N GLU A 99 8.47 -11.18 13.29
CA GLU A 99 8.64 -11.62 14.69
C GLU A 99 8.52 -13.15 14.82
N GLU A 100 7.54 -13.75 14.14
CA GLU A 100 7.30 -15.20 14.16
C GLU A 100 8.36 -15.99 13.36
N ARG A 101 9.19 -15.32 12.54
CA ARG A 101 10.04 -15.93 11.51
C ARG A 101 9.24 -16.82 10.55
N LYS A 102 7.97 -16.46 10.32
CA LYS A 102 7.05 -17.20 9.45
C LYS A 102 6.70 -16.38 8.23
N VAL A 103 6.37 -17.09 7.16
CA VAL A 103 5.86 -16.52 5.92
C VAL A 103 4.63 -17.28 5.50
N ILE A 104 3.60 -16.56 5.07
CA ILE A 104 2.39 -17.08 4.47
C ILE A 104 2.46 -16.79 2.99
N TYR A 105 2.60 -17.83 2.19
CA TYR A 105 2.59 -17.76 0.74
C TYR A 105 1.17 -17.99 0.23
N ARG A 106 0.60 -17.04 -0.53
CA ARG A 106 -0.64 -17.27 -1.27
C ARG A 106 -0.31 -17.80 -2.66
N GLN A 107 -0.63 -19.08 -2.88
CA GLN A 107 -0.64 -19.70 -4.20
C GLN A 107 -1.98 -19.38 -4.83
N ASP A 108 -1.96 -18.76 -6.01
CA ASP A 108 -3.15 -18.16 -6.56
C ASP A 108 -3.04 -18.07 -8.08
N ASP A 109 -3.73 -19.02 -8.72
CA ASP A 109 -3.56 -19.30 -10.13
C ASP A 109 -4.89 -19.26 -10.86
N ARG A 110 -4.84 -18.77 -12.10
CA ARG A 110 -5.93 -18.92 -13.05
C ARG A 110 -6.16 -20.40 -13.37
N VAL A 111 -7.42 -20.78 -13.40
CA VAL A 111 -7.90 -22.08 -13.87
C VAL A 111 -9.07 -21.90 -14.84
N ASP A 112 -9.35 -22.93 -15.63
CA ASP A 112 -10.42 -22.90 -16.61
C ASP A 112 -11.78 -22.67 -15.93
N VAL A 113 -12.70 -22.01 -16.63
CA VAL A 113 -14.03 -21.70 -16.10
C VAL A 113 -14.85 -22.95 -15.79
N SER A 114 -14.58 -24.07 -16.48
CA SER A 114 -15.18 -25.39 -16.22
C SER A 114 -14.69 -26.05 -14.94
N THR A 115 -13.60 -25.57 -14.33
CA THR A 115 -13.09 -26.12 -13.07
C THR A 115 -14.17 -26.03 -11.99
N PRO A 116 -14.54 -27.14 -11.31
CA PRO A 116 -15.56 -27.11 -10.25
C PRO A 116 -15.19 -26.18 -9.10
N GLY A 117 -16.19 -25.50 -8.52
CA GLY A 117 -16.00 -24.60 -7.36
C GLY A 117 -16.81 -23.31 -7.49
N ASN A 118 -17.33 -22.83 -6.37
CA ASN A 118 -18.13 -21.60 -6.26
C ASN A 118 -17.58 -20.68 -5.16
N GLY A 119 -16.25 -20.60 -5.09
CA GLY A 119 -15.57 -19.89 -4.03
C GLY A 119 -15.94 -18.40 -3.95
N LEU A 120 -15.80 -17.86 -2.73
CA LEU A 120 -16.00 -16.45 -2.42
C LEU A 120 -14.87 -15.98 -1.50
N ASN A 121 -14.42 -14.75 -1.71
CA ASN A 121 -13.56 -14.03 -0.79
C ASN A 121 -14.37 -12.95 -0.05
N ASP A 122 -14.70 -13.20 1.20
CA ASP A 122 -15.29 -12.17 2.08
C ASP A 122 -14.31 -11.88 3.21
N ASN A 123 -13.21 -11.20 2.85
CA ASN A 123 -12.09 -10.90 3.74
C ASN A 123 -12.57 -10.33 5.09
N LEU A 124 -12.09 -10.93 6.18
CA LEU A 124 -12.53 -10.62 7.55
C LEU A 124 -12.31 -9.16 7.95
N GLY A 125 -11.24 -8.52 7.48
CA GLY A 125 -10.95 -7.10 7.74
C GLY A 125 -11.84 -6.13 6.97
N PHE A 126 -12.56 -6.62 5.95
CA PHE A 126 -13.44 -5.83 5.08
C PHE A 126 -14.92 -6.22 5.24
N ARG A 127 -15.25 -6.88 6.36
CA ARG A 127 -16.62 -7.08 6.82
C ARG A 127 -17.07 -5.89 7.66
N PRO A 128 -18.39 -5.65 7.77
CA PRO A 128 -18.89 -4.66 8.71
C PRO A 128 -18.57 -5.09 10.15
N LEU A 129 -18.10 -4.14 10.96
CA LEU A 129 -17.74 -4.36 12.36
C LEU A 129 -18.58 -3.45 13.25
N SER A 130 -18.77 -3.88 14.50
CA SER A 130 -19.41 -3.06 15.53
C SER A 130 -18.64 -1.75 15.73
N ALA A 131 -19.34 -0.62 15.64
CA ALA A 131 -18.74 0.69 15.85
C ALA A 131 -18.16 0.85 17.26
N SER A 132 -18.84 0.30 18.28
CA SER A 132 -18.34 0.33 19.66
C SER A 132 -17.05 -0.47 19.81
N ASP A 133 -16.95 -1.61 19.12
CA ASP A 133 -15.80 -2.51 19.22
C ASP A 133 -14.57 -1.91 18.54
N LEU A 134 -14.76 -1.19 17.42
CA LEU A 134 -13.69 -0.43 16.77
C LEU A 134 -13.19 0.74 17.63
N VAL A 135 -14.10 1.43 18.33
CA VAL A 135 -13.72 2.49 19.28
C VAL A 135 -12.95 1.90 20.47
N ALA A 136 -13.41 0.78 21.02
CA ALA A 136 -12.73 0.07 22.11
C ALA A 136 -11.36 -0.45 21.68
N SER A 137 -11.26 -1.03 20.47
CA SER A 137 -9.99 -1.51 19.89
C SER A 137 -8.98 -0.36 19.76
N ARG A 138 -9.39 0.81 19.25
CA ARG A 138 -8.51 1.98 19.23
C ARG A 138 -7.99 2.36 20.62
N ILE A 139 -8.85 2.39 21.63
CA ILE A 139 -8.45 2.76 23.00
C ILE A 139 -7.42 1.73 23.53
N GLN A 140 -7.65 0.45 23.24
CA GLN A 140 -6.71 -0.61 23.60
C GLN A 140 -5.37 -0.46 22.86
N ASP A 141 -5.37 -0.18 21.56
CA ASP A 141 -4.16 0.06 20.76
C ASP A 141 -3.38 1.27 21.31
N GLU A 142 -4.05 2.39 21.58
CA GLU A 142 -3.45 3.59 22.17
C GLU A 142 -2.81 3.29 23.54
N ASN A 143 -3.46 2.47 24.38
CA ASN A 143 -2.93 2.06 25.67
C ASN A 143 -1.72 1.13 25.54
N LEU A 144 -1.77 0.16 24.62
CA LEU A 144 -0.64 -0.74 24.34
C LEU A 144 0.57 0.03 23.82
N GLN A 145 0.37 1.01 22.96
CA GLN A 145 1.42 1.85 22.40
C GLN A 145 2.09 2.75 23.46
N LYS A 146 1.32 3.20 24.45
CA LYS A 146 1.83 4.09 25.51
C LYS A 146 2.47 3.33 26.68
N ASN A 147 1.82 2.26 27.12
CA ASN A 147 2.11 1.58 28.39
C ASN A 147 2.35 0.07 28.25
N GLY A 148 2.08 -0.51 27.09
CA GLY A 148 2.22 -1.96 26.85
C GLY A 148 3.68 -2.37 26.70
N SER A 149 3.94 -3.66 26.92
CA SER A 149 5.21 -4.27 26.55
C SER A 149 5.12 -4.89 25.15
N ASP A 150 6.25 -4.92 24.45
CA ASP A 150 6.33 -5.52 23.11
C ASP A 150 5.83 -6.98 23.12
N ALA A 151 6.08 -7.73 24.20
CA ALA A 151 5.61 -9.09 24.37
C ALA A 151 4.08 -9.24 24.33
N VAL A 152 3.34 -8.28 24.93
CA VAL A 152 1.87 -8.28 24.92
C VAL A 152 1.35 -7.98 23.53
N LEU A 153 1.94 -6.98 22.84
CA LEU A 153 1.58 -6.64 21.46
C LEU A 153 1.80 -7.83 20.52
N CYS A 154 2.96 -8.47 20.61
CA CYS A 154 3.26 -9.66 19.81
C CYS A 154 2.32 -10.83 20.10
N SER A 155 1.97 -11.06 21.37
CA SER A 155 1.00 -12.11 21.74
C SER A 155 -0.38 -11.83 21.15
N ALA A 156 -0.85 -10.58 21.20
CA ALA A 156 -2.14 -10.20 20.62
C ALA A 156 -2.16 -10.41 19.10
N ASN A 157 -1.10 -10.02 18.40
CA ASN A 157 -0.98 -10.22 16.96
C ASN A 157 -0.95 -11.71 16.58
N ARG A 158 -0.23 -12.56 17.33
CA ARG A 158 -0.22 -14.01 17.09
C ARG A 158 -1.60 -14.64 17.24
N VAL A 159 -2.37 -14.21 18.25
CA VAL A 159 -3.76 -14.67 18.44
C VAL A 159 -4.65 -14.19 17.29
N ALA A 160 -4.52 -12.92 16.89
CA ALA A 160 -5.28 -12.37 15.77
C ALA A 160 -4.93 -13.07 14.44
N GLN A 161 -3.66 -13.37 14.18
CA GLN A 161 -3.24 -14.16 13.02
C GLN A 161 -3.84 -15.57 13.02
N ALA A 162 -3.71 -16.29 14.14
CA ALA A 162 -4.29 -17.63 14.28
C ALA A 162 -5.81 -17.61 14.05
N TYR A 163 -6.50 -16.55 14.49
CA TYR A 163 -7.92 -16.36 14.21
C TYR A 163 -8.20 -16.19 12.71
N LEU A 164 -7.46 -15.33 12.01
CA LEU A 164 -7.59 -15.14 10.55
C LEU A 164 -7.35 -16.46 9.80
N GLU A 165 -6.28 -17.18 10.15
CA GLU A 165 -5.93 -18.48 9.57
C GLU A 165 -7.03 -19.53 9.80
N SER A 166 -7.56 -19.62 11.03
CA SER A 166 -8.63 -20.57 11.39
C SER A 166 -9.94 -20.35 10.63
N ARG A 167 -10.12 -19.14 10.08
CA ARG A 167 -11.28 -18.72 9.28
C ARG A 167 -10.94 -18.59 7.80
N ALA A 168 -9.83 -19.21 7.38
CA ALA A 168 -9.35 -19.20 6.00
C ALA A 168 -9.29 -17.78 5.40
N PHE A 169 -8.94 -16.77 6.21
CA PHE A 169 -8.91 -15.35 5.84
C PHE A 169 -10.23 -14.78 5.29
N GLY A 170 -11.35 -15.50 5.43
CA GLY A 170 -12.65 -15.14 4.87
C GLY A 170 -12.99 -15.84 3.55
N TYR A 171 -12.18 -16.80 3.10
CA TYR A 171 -12.50 -17.62 1.93
C TYR A 171 -13.50 -18.75 2.26
N THR A 172 -14.41 -19.02 1.33
CA THR A 172 -15.36 -20.15 1.40
C THR A 172 -15.40 -20.88 0.07
N ASN A 173 -15.71 -22.18 0.05
CA ASN A 173 -15.68 -23.04 -1.14
C ASN A 173 -16.98 -22.99 -1.96
N ASP A 174 -18.11 -22.74 -1.31
CA ASP A 174 -19.46 -22.71 -1.89
C ASP A 174 -20.13 -21.33 -1.80
N GLY A 175 -19.45 -20.34 -1.20
CA GLY A 175 -19.97 -19.02 -0.87
C GLY A 175 -20.38 -18.85 0.60
N VAL A 176 -20.40 -19.92 1.39
CA VAL A 176 -20.85 -19.92 2.80
C VAL A 176 -19.87 -20.64 3.72
N ASN A 177 -19.43 -21.85 3.34
CA ASN A 177 -18.61 -22.73 4.16
C ASN A 177 -17.20 -22.87 3.60
N PHE A 178 -16.21 -22.86 4.48
CA PHE A 178 -14.86 -23.29 4.15
C PHE A 178 -14.73 -24.80 4.40
N THR A 179 -14.41 -25.57 3.36
CA THR A 179 -14.21 -27.03 3.44
C THR A 179 -12.76 -27.44 3.19
N GLY A 180 -11.91 -26.52 2.71
CA GLY A 180 -10.48 -26.75 2.54
C GLY A 180 -9.90 -25.99 1.35
N TYR A 181 -8.57 -26.01 1.24
CA TYR A 181 -7.86 -25.52 0.06
C TYR A 181 -7.63 -26.67 -0.96
N PRO A 182 -7.57 -26.37 -2.26
CA PRO A 182 -7.74 -25.04 -2.86
C PRO A 182 -9.19 -24.57 -2.86
N VAL A 183 -9.38 -23.26 -2.69
CA VAL A 183 -10.68 -22.61 -2.92
C VAL A 183 -10.73 -22.19 -4.38
N VAL A 184 -11.67 -22.80 -5.13
CA VAL A 184 -11.87 -22.50 -6.56
C VAL A 184 -13.13 -21.68 -6.76
N GLY A 185 -13.02 -20.53 -7.44
CA GLY A 185 -14.16 -19.65 -7.67
C GLY A 185 -13.92 -18.64 -8.79
N TYR A 186 -14.97 -17.98 -9.25
CA TYR A 186 -14.88 -16.98 -10.32
C TYR A 186 -14.02 -15.79 -9.90
N GLN A 187 -13.16 -15.29 -10.81
CA GLN A 187 -12.22 -14.20 -10.53
C GLN A 187 -12.87 -13.00 -9.84
N HIS A 188 -14.05 -12.57 -10.30
CA HIS A 188 -14.74 -11.42 -9.70
C HIS A 188 -15.16 -11.65 -8.25
N ARG A 189 -15.53 -12.89 -7.86
CA ARG A 189 -15.88 -13.27 -6.48
C ARG A 189 -14.66 -13.52 -5.60
N MET A 190 -13.54 -13.91 -6.21
CA MET A 190 -12.29 -14.20 -5.48
C MET A 190 -11.42 -12.95 -5.30
N GLN A 191 -11.55 -11.97 -6.20
CA GLN A 191 -10.83 -10.69 -6.18
C GLN A 191 -11.54 -9.60 -5.39
N ALA A 192 -12.87 -9.51 -5.48
CA ALA A 192 -13.64 -8.62 -4.61
C ALA A 192 -13.53 -9.16 -3.19
N SER A 193 -13.15 -8.30 -2.25
CA SER A 193 -12.87 -8.69 -0.88
C SER A 193 -13.67 -7.81 0.06
N GLY A 194 -14.76 -8.37 0.61
CA GLY A 194 -15.49 -7.76 1.71
C GLY A 194 -16.90 -7.27 1.38
N SER A 195 -17.74 -7.34 2.40
CA SER A 195 -19.16 -7.01 2.39
C SER A 195 -19.48 -5.71 3.15
N CYS A 196 -18.49 -4.97 3.67
CA CYS A 196 -18.77 -3.81 4.55
C CYS A 196 -19.55 -2.67 3.88
N LEU A 197 -19.41 -2.48 2.56
CA LEU A 197 -20.16 -1.45 1.82
C LEU A 197 -21.56 -1.89 1.42
N GLU A 198 -21.91 -3.16 1.65
CA GLU A 198 -23.22 -3.73 1.31
C GLU A 198 -24.22 -3.62 2.47
N THR A 199 -23.78 -3.19 3.67
CA THR A 199 -24.66 -3.04 4.81
C THR A 199 -25.66 -1.91 4.62
N LYS A 200 -26.92 -2.17 4.96
CA LYS A 200 -27.96 -1.14 5.04
C LYS A 200 -27.59 -0.16 6.15
N ASP A 201 -28.02 1.10 5.99
CA ASP A 201 -27.88 2.09 7.04
C ASP A 201 -28.63 1.64 8.31
N ASP A 202 -27.87 1.44 9.38
CA ASP A 202 -28.35 0.99 10.69
C ASP A 202 -28.13 2.02 11.79
N GLY A 203 -27.80 3.26 11.41
CA GLY A 203 -27.47 4.34 12.34
C GLY A 203 -26.08 4.21 12.96
N LEU A 204 -25.08 3.74 12.18
CA LEU A 204 -23.69 3.54 12.60
C LEU A 204 -23.51 2.46 13.68
N LYS A 205 -24.40 1.48 13.77
CA LYS A 205 -24.18 0.32 14.67
C LYS A 205 -23.08 -0.55 14.09
N THR A 206 -23.10 -0.75 12.79
CA THR A 206 -22.03 -1.41 12.04
C THR A 206 -21.42 -0.47 11.01
N VAL A 207 -20.10 -0.54 10.84
CA VAL A 207 -19.36 0.31 9.92
C VAL A 207 -18.19 -0.44 9.27
N CYS A 208 -17.73 0.04 8.12
CA CYS A 208 -16.43 -0.37 7.59
C CYS A 208 -15.31 0.07 8.56
N TYR A 209 -14.21 -0.70 8.60
CA TYR A 209 -13.05 -0.45 9.46
C TYR A 209 -12.50 0.99 9.37
N TRP A 210 -12.59 1.61 8.19
CA TRP A 210 -12.09 2.96 7.89
C TRP A 210 -13.15 4.07 7.94
N ASP A 211 -14.34 3.83 8.51
CA ASP A 211 -15.39 4.84 8.53
C ASP A 211 -14.99 6.07 9.36
N PRO A 212 -14.90 7.27 8.74
CA PRO A 212 -14.39 8.47 9.42
C PRO A 212 -15.38 9.06 10.42
N ARG A 213 -16.65 8.65 10.39
CA ARG A 213 -17.70 9.16 11.29
C ARG A 213 -17.53 8.63 12.71
N ILE A 214 -16.83 7.51 12.86
CA ILE A 214 -16.46 6.97 14.16
C ILE A 214 -14.99 7.27 14.46
N ARG A 215 -14.69 7.49 15.74
CA ARG A 215 -13.30 7.52 16.21
C ARG A 215 -12.83 6.08 16.45
N GLY A 216 -12.83 5.24 15.41
CA GLY A 216 -12.29 3.87 15.43
C GLY A 216 -10.77 3.83 15.23
N THR A 217 -10.20 2.63 15.14
CA THR A 217 -8.77 2.39 14.91
C THR A 217 -8.24 3.21 13.75
N PHE A 218 -7.00 3.68 13.87
CA PHE A 218 -6.39 4.57 12.91
C PHE A 218 -4.98 4.06 12.59
N ILE A 219 -4.73 3.84 11.30
CA ILE A 219 -3.51 3.21 10.79
C ILE A 219 -2.95 4.03 9.65
N TYR A 220 -1.63 3.99 9.48
CA TYR A 220 -1.01 4.35 8.22
C TYR A 220 -0.76 3.12 7.39
N ASN A 221 -0.93 3.28 6.08
CA ASN A 221 -0.55 2.29 5.10
C ASN A 221 0.54 2.86 4.19
N THR A 222 1.68 2.19 4.16
CA THR A 222 2.78 2.48 3.25
C THR A 222 2.82 1.43 2.15
N GLY A 223 3.06 1.88 0.92
CA GLY A 223 3.22 1.01 -0.25
C GLY A 223 4.40 1.49 -1.08
N LEU A 224 5.45 0.68 -1.16
CA LEU A 224 6.71 1.00 -1.82
C LEU A 224 7.10 -0.12 -2.78
N SER A 225 7.55 0.19 -3.98
CA SER A 225 7.93 -0.81 -4.98
C SER A 225 9.42 -0.78 -5.26
N LEU A 226 10.08 -1.95 -5.30
CA LEU A 226 11.48 -2.11 -5.67
C LEU A 226 11.64 -3.16 -6.78
N PRO A 227 12.69 -3.05 -7.63
CA PRO A 227 12.93 -4.02 -8.70
C PRO A 227 13.11 -5.45 -8.17
N PHE A 228 12.64 -6.46 -8.91
CA PHE A 228 12.82 -7.87 -8.54
C PHE A 228 14.27 -8.26 -8.24
N SER A 229 15.21 -7.74 -9.02
CA SER A 229 16.65 -8.01 -8.84
C SER A 229 17.21 -7.52 -7.51
N ARG A 230 16.51 -6.61 -6.81
CA ARG A 230 16.93 -6.04 -5.53
C ARG A 230 16.16 -6.60 -4.33
N ALA A 231 15.04 -7.28 -4.57
CA ALA A 231 14.18 -7.80 -3.51
C ALA A 231 14.85 -8.83 -2.58
N PRO A 232 15.66 -9.81 -3.07
CA PRO A 232 16.37 -10.74 -2.20
C PRO A 232 17.31 -10.05 -1.20
N ALA A 233 18.08 -9.06 -1.69
CA ALA A 233 18.99 -8.29 -0.85
C ALA A 233 18.24 -7.43 0.18
N PHE A 234 17.11 -6.85 -0.20
CA PHE A 234 16.23 -6.12 0.72
C PHE A 234 15.70 -7.03 1.84
N VAL A 235 15.20 -8.22 1.50
CA VAL A 235 14.75 -9.20 2.50
C VAL A 235 15.89 -9.58 3.45
N ALA A 236 17.09 -9.83 2.93
CA ALA A 236 18.25 -10.16 3.77
C ALA A 236 18.57 -9.03 4.77
N ASP A 237 18.51 -7.78 4.33
CA ASP A 237 18.73 -6.62 5.20
C ASP A 237 17.63 -6.45 6.25
N LEU A 238 16.37 -6.64 5.84
CA LEU A 238 15.24 -6.53 6.76
C LEU A 238 15.24 -7.67 7.79
N LYS A 239 15.73 -8.87 7.42
CA LYS A 239 16.00 -9.97 8.37
C LYS A 239 17.06 -9.58 9.39
N ARG A 240 18.16 -8.93 8.97
CA ARG A 240 19.17 -8.40 9.91
C ARG A 240 18.59 -7.36 10.86
N LEU A 241 17.66 -6.51 10.38
CA LEU A 241 16.99 -5.51 11.22
C LEU A 241 16.09 -6.20 12.26
N ARG A 242 15.29 -7.17 11.82
CA ARG A 242 14.50 -8.05 12.71
C ARG A 242 15.37 -8.74 13.75
N ASP A 243 16.50 -9.32 13.36
CA ASP A 243 17.34 -10.09 14.29
C ASP A 243 17.91 -9.25 15.44
N ARG A 244 17.93 -7.91 15.33
CA ARG A 244 18.32 -7.02 16.43
C ARG A 244 17.22 -6.80 17.47
N ASN A 245 15.96 -6.71 17.03
CA ASN A 245 14.80 -6.65 17.90
C ASN A 245 13.57 -7.24 17.18
N PRO A 246 13.30 -8.55 17.31
CA PRO A 246 12.19 -9.17 16.61
C PRO A 246 10.83 -8.62 17.06
N GLN A 247 10.69 -8.25 18.34
CA GLN A 247 9.41 -7.80 18.89
C GLN A 247 8.99 -6.41 18.39
N ALA A 248 9.95 -5.59 17.95
CA ALA A 248 9.65 -4.31 17.30
C ALA A 248 8.81 -4.47 16.02
N PHE A 249 8.86 -5.63 15.36
CA PHE A 249 8.07 -5.88 14.15
C PHE A 249 6.60 -6.19 14.44
N CYS A 250 6.19 -6.34 15.70
CA CYS A 250 4.80 -6.48 16.08
C CYS A 250 4.00 -5.18 15.85
N GLU A 251 4.68 -4.06 15.60
CA GLU A 251 4.05 -2.82 15.09
C GLU A 251 3.34 -3.01 13.74
N LEU A 252 3.71 -4.02 12.97
CA LEU A 252 3.10 -4.34 11.67
C LEU A 252 1.76 -5.10 11.76
N GLY A 253 1.32 -5.41 12.98
CA GLY A 253 0.05 -6.09 13.24
C GLY A 253 -0.09 -7.41 12.48
N THR A 254 -1.31 -7.68 12.03
CA THR A 254 -1.62 -8.86 11.22
C THR A 254 -1.34 -8.70 9.72
N SER A 255 -0.99 -7.49 9.26
CA SER A 255 -0.61 -7.27 7.86
C SER A 255 0.83 -7.70 7.61
N GLY A 256 1.69 -7.65 8.64
CA GLY A 256 3.11 -7.98 8.51
C GLY A 256 3.78 -7.13 7.43
N VAL A 257 4.70 -7.76 6.69
CA VAL A 257 5.26 -7.20 5.46
C VAL A 257 4.60 -7.91 4.27
N LEU A 258 3.59 -7.28 3.68
CA LEU A 258 2.86 -7.81 2.52
C LEU A 258 3.65 -7.50 1.24
N MET A 259 3.95 -8.52 0.45
CA MET A 259 4.71 -8.39 -0.80
C MET A 259 3.85 -8.84 -1.98
N ARG A 260 3.54 -7.89 -2.86
CA ARG A 260 2.72 -8.06 -4.06
C ARG A 260 3.54 -7.76 -5.31
N TYR A 261 3.04 -8.12 -6.48
CA TYR A 261 3.81 -8.05 -7.72
C TYR A 261 3.15 -7.12 -8.73
N VAL A 262 3.93 -6.20 -9.29
CA VAL A 262 3.45 -5.24 -10.29
C VAL A 262 4.40 -5.24 -11.48
N LYS A 263 3.85 -5.33 -12.69
CA LYS A 263 4.61 -5.28 -13.93
C LYS A 263 5.04 -3.84 -14.26
N ALA A 264 6.11 -3.69 -15.04
CA ALA A 264 6.43 -2.43 -15.69
C ALA A 264 5.21 -1.88 -16.46
N SER A 265 5.02 -0.57 -16.41
CA SER A 265 3.82 0.12 -16.83
C SER A 265 4.05 1.03 -18.03
N THR A 266 3.07 1.08 -18.94
CA THR A 266 3.04 2.03 -20.05
C THR A 266 2.65 3.44 -19.61
N ALA A 267 2.05 3.64 -18.43
CA ALA A 267 1.78 4.98 -17.93
C ALA A 267 3.07 5.75 -17.56
N TYR A 268 3.10 7.06 -17.79
CA TYR A 268 4.31 7.88 -17.58
C TYR A 268 4.74 7.94 -16.11
N LEU A 269 3.77 7.98 -15.20
CA LEU A 269 3.97 7.89 -13.75
C LEU A 269 3.69 6.48 -13.18
N GLY A 270 3.65 5.48 -14.06
CA GLY A 270 3.55 4.07 -13.68
C GLY A 270 4.88 3.47 -13.24
N LYS A 271 4.87 2.22 -12.76
CA LYS A 271 6.10 1.53 -12.34
C LYS A 271 7.05 1.35 -13.53
N PRO A 272 8.33 1.77 -13.45
CA PRO A 272 9.23 1.74 -14.60
C PRO A 272 9.73 0.34 -14.95
N VAL A 273 9.72 -0.58 -13.98
CA VAL A 273 10.20 -1.97 -14.11
C VAL A 273 9.29 -2.93 -13.35
N ASP A 274 9.35 -4.22 -13.69
CA ASP A 274 8.74 -5.29 -12.90
C ASP A 274 9.27 -5.22 -11.45
N SER A 275 8.36 -5.11 -10.50
CA SER A 275 8.68 -4.72 -9.12
C SER A 275 7.90 -5.54 -8.09
N VAL A 276 8.58 -5.86 -6.99
CA VAL A 276 7.91 -6.27 -5.75
C VAL A 276 7.42 -5.01 -5.07
N THR A 277 6.15 -4.97 -4.69
CA THR A 277 5.57 -3.91 -3.88
C THR A 277 5.44 -4.42 -2.47
N VAL A 278 6.08 -3.72 -1.54
CA VAL A 278 6.01 -3.94 -0.11
C VAL A 278 4.94 -3.01 0.45
N ASP A 279 3.92 -3.59 1.06
CA ASP A 279 2.88 -2.90 1.80
C ASP A 279 3.01 -3.23 3.28
N ILE A 280 2.93 -2.20 4.12
CA ILE A 280 2.92 -2.33 5.57
C ILE A 280 1.82 -1.45 6.15
N ASP A 281 1.12 -1.98 7.14
CA ASP A 281 0.17 -1.24 7.95
C ASP A 281 0.72 -1.13 9.36
N TYR A 282 0.60 0.05 9.96
CA TYR A 282 1.05 0.27 11.33
C TYR A 282 0.18 1.31 12.03
N PHE A 283 0.14 1.21 13.35
CA PHE A 283 -0.66 2.07 14.20
C PHE A 283 -0.38 3.56 13.97
N ARG A 284 -1.42 4.39 14.08
CA ARG A 284 -1.30 5.85 14.15
C ARG A 284 -2.21 6.40 15.23
N SER A 285 -1.62 7.10 16.20
CA SER A 285 -2.39 7.87 17.18
C SER A 285 -3.25 8.94 16.48
N ARG A 286 -4.43 9.26 17.01
CA ARG A 286 -5.21 10.42 16.56
C ARG A 286 -4.72 11.75 17.14
N THR A 287 -3.74 11.71 18.05
CA THR A 287 -3.12 12.90 18.64
C THR A 287 -1.84 13.24 17.88
N PRO A 288 -1.74 14.42 17.25
CA PRO A 288 -0.52 14.86 16.57
C PRO A 288 0.70 14.90 17.52
N GLY A 289 1.88 14.61 16.99
CA GLY A 289 3.16 14.57 17.69
C GLY A 289 3.30 13.42 18.69
N THR A 290 2.39 12.44 18.71
CA THR A 290 2.47 11.29 19.60
C THR A 290 3.46 10.28 19.04
N PRO A 291 4.53 9.94 19.77
CA PRO A 291 5.44 8.89 19.36
C PRO A 291 4.77 7.54 19.26
N ARG A 292 5.19 6.76 18.27
CA ARG A 292 4.86 5.34 18.13
C ARG A 292 6.02 4.50 18.66
N ALA A 293 5.71 3.37 19.30
CA ALA A 293 6.74 2.43 19.69
C ALA A 293 7.47 1.90 18.44
N HIS A 294 8.79 1.76 18.52
CA HIS A 294 9.63 1.27 17.42
C HIS A 294 9.40 1.95 16.07
N ALA A 295 9.10 3.26 16.08
CA ALA A 295 8.95 4.04 14.85
C ALA A 295 10.20 3.95 13.97
N ASP A 296 11.37 3.88 14.60
CA ASP A 296 12.67 3.72 13.97
C ASP A 296 12.78 2.50 13.07
N VAL A 297 12.20 1.36 13.46
CA VAL A 297 12.25 0.13 12.65
C VAL A 297 11.47 0.28 11.35
N ILE A 298 10.29 0.89 11.41
CA ILE A 298 9.44 1.13 10.24
C ILE A 298 10.05 2.21 9.35
N ASP A 299 10.50 3.32 9.93
CA ASP A 299 11.10 4.42 9.17
C ASP A 299 12.41 3.95 8.48
N GLU A 300 13.19 3.07 9.13
CA GLU A 300 14.38 2.46 8.51
C GLU A 300 14.00 1.51 7.37
N LEU A 301 12.95 0.69 7.52
CA LEU A 301 12.41 -0.16 6.45
C LEU A 301 12.03 0.68 5.23
N GLU A 302 11.22 1.73 5.44
CA GLU A 302 10.75 2.63 4.37
C GLU A 302 11.93 3.28 3.65
N GLN A 303 12.91 3.79 4.40
CA GLN A 303 14.13 4.41 3.85
C GLN A 303 15.05 3.40 3.16
N MET A 304 15.14 2.14 3.63
CA MET A 304 15.88 1.10 2.91
C MET A 304 15.28 0.89 1.52
N VAL A 305 13.95 0.73 1.41
CA VAL A 305 13.31 0.56 0.10
C VAL A 305 13.57 1.78 -0.79
N LEU A 306 13.35 2.99 -0.27
CA LEU A 306 13.42 4.24 -1.04
C LEU A 306 14.84 4.65 -1.44
N LEU A 307 15.79 4.60 -0.50
CA LEU A 307 17.13 5.18 -0.63
C LEU A 307 18.18 4.14 -1.00
N LYS A 308 18.16 2.97 -0.33
CA LYS A 308 19.15 1.92 -0.59
C LYS A 308 18.82 1.10 -1.85
N TYR A 309 17.55 0.73 -2.00
CA TYR A 309 17.12 -0.14 -3.11
C TYR A 309 16.47 0.62 -4.27
N GLY A 310 16.41 1.95 -4.22
CA GLY A 310 15.95 2.79 -5.31
C GLY A 310 14.45 2.62 -5.62
N GLY A 311 13.66 2.27 -4.62
CA GLY A 311 12.23 2.03 -4.76
C GLY A 311 11.43 3.30 -5.05
N VAL A 312 10.21 3.11 -5.53
CA VAL A 312 9.25 4.16 -5.89
C VAL A 312 7.94 4.01 -5.12
N PRO A 313 7.29 5.11 -4.74
CA PRO A 313 6.08 5.03 -3.93
C PRO A 313 4.86 4.57 -4.72
N HIS A 314 3.88 4.04 -4.00
CA HIS A 314 2.50 3.99 -4.44
C HIS A 314 1.85 5.37 -4.26
N TRP A 315 1.30 5.94 -5.34
CA TRP A 315 0.82 7.33 -5.33
C TRP A 315 -0.37 7.60 -4.38
N GLY A 316 -1.22 6.61 -4.15
CA GLY A 316 -2.41 6.73 -3.27
C GLY A 316 -2.20 6.32 -1.82
N LYS A 317 -0.95 6.27 -1.33
CA LYS A 317 -0.57 5.80 0.02
C LYS A 317 0.54 6.69 0.59
N ASN A 318 1.11 6.29 1.72
CA ASN A 318 2.33 6.87 2.32
C ASN A 318 2.13 8.25 2.97
N ARG A 319 3.23 8.74 3.54
CA ARG A 319 3.37 10.05 4.18
C ARG A 319 4.26 10.96 3.31
N ASN A 320 4.25 12.26 3.59
CA ASN A 320 4.91 13.29 2.78
C ASN A 320 6.37 12.99 2.43
N PHE A 321 7.18 12.53 3.39
CA PHE A 321 8.61 12.34 3.17
C PHE A 321 8.93 11.33 2.04
N VAL A 322 8.03 10.37 1.81
CA VAL A 322 8.17 9.33 0.79
C VAL A 322 8.11 9.90 -0.62
N PHE A 323 7.41 11.01 -0.81
CA PHE A 323 7.25 11.66 -2.12
C PHE A 323 8.37 12.64 -2.47
N ASN A 324 9.22 13.01 -1.51
CA ASN A 324 10.31 13.92 -1.76
C ASN A 324 11.27 13.35 -2.83
N GLY A 325 11.39 14.05 -3.96
CA GLY A 325 12.21 13.62 -5.10
C GLY A 325 11.70 12.39 -5.84
N ALA A 326 10.50 11.88 -5.53
CA ALA A 326 9.98 10.64 -6.13
C ALA A 326 9.81 10.76 -7.65
N ILE A 327 9.37 11.93 -8.14
CA ILE A 327 9.12 12.17 -9.56
C ILE A 327 10.36 11.92 -10.44
N ALA A 328 11.56 12.20 -9.93
CA ALA A 328 12.81 12.01 -10.67
C ALA A 328 13.12 10.53 -10.96
N LYS A 329 12.47 9.60 -10.26
CA LYS A 329 12.61 8.15 -10.46
C LYS A 329 11.75 7.62 -11.61
N TYR A 330 10.92 8.46 -12.23
CA TYR A 330 10.05 8.08 -13.34
C TYR A 330 10.65 8.57 -14.67
N PRO A 331 11.13 7.66 -15.56
CA PRO A 331 11.86 8.06 -16.78
C PRO A 331 11.09 8.95 -17.75
N ARG A 332 9.75 8.96 -17.67
CA ARG A 332 8.86 9.74 -18.53
C ARG A 332 8.20 10.92 -17.81
N ALA A 333 8.68 11.30 -16.63
CA ALA A 333 8.18 12.44 -15.88
C ALA A 333 8.22 13.75 -16.69
N GLY A 334 9.29 14.00 -17.46
CA GLY A 334 9.37 15.19 -18.33
C GLY A 334 8.21 15.28 -19.34
N LYS A 335 7.91 14.16 -20.03
CA LYS A 335 6.79 14.07 -20.97
C LYS A 335 5.44 14.26 -20.26
N PHE A 336 5.30 13.77 -19.02
CA PHE A 336 4.11 14.00 -18.23
C PHE A 336 3.91 15.50 -17.92
N LEU A 337 4.97 16.19 -17.52
CA LEU A 337 4.93 17.62 -17.22
C LEU A 337 4.64 18.47 -18.46
N GLU A 338 5.11 18.06 -19.65
CA GLU A 338 4.74 18.69 -20.92
C GLU A 338 3.23 18.57 -21.21
N VAL A 339 2.63 17.40 -20.97
CA VAL A 339 1.17 17.20 -21.10
C VAL A 339 0.44 18.07 -20.07
N LYS A 340 0.89 18.08 -18.81
CA LYS A 340 0.32 18.93 -17.75
C LYS A 340 0.29 20.39 -18.16
N LYS A 341 1.42 20.93 -18.63
CA LYS A 341 1.52 22.34 -19.07
C LYS A 341 0.59 22.66 -20.24
N ARG A 342 0.39 21.71 -21.18
CA ARG A 342 -0.56 21.89 -22.30
C ARG A 342 -2.03 21.80 -21.88
N TYR A 343 -2.34 20.99 -20.88
CA TYR A 343 -3.71 20.71 -20.47
C TYR A 343 -4.23 21.72 -19.45
N ASP A 344 -3.35 22.19 -18.56
CA ASP A 344 -3.68 23.10 -17.46
C ASP A 344 -2.52 24.09 -17.22
N PRO A 345 -2.34 25.09 -18.11
CA PRO A 345 -1.22 26.04 -18.04
C PRO A 345 -1.28 26.94 -16.80
N GLU A 346 -2.48 27.24 -16.30
CA GLU A 346 -2.71 28.09 -15.13
C GLU A 346 -2.73 27.30 -13.81
N GLY A 347 -2.63 25.97 -13.87
CA GLY A 347 -2.60 25.12 -12.68
C GLY A 347 -3.93 25.04 -11.92
N THR A 348 -5.08 25.13 -12.60
CA THR A 348 -6.43 24.99 -12.01
C THR A 348 -6.61 23.68 -11.24
N PHE A 349 -5.99 22.60 -11.69
CA PHE A 349 -6.03 21.28 -11.05
C PHE A 349 -4.77 20.98 -10.23
N SER A 350 -4.01 22.02 -9.86
CA SER A 350 -2.79 21.90 -9.06
C SER A 350 -3.04 22.42 -7.64
N SER A 351 -2.28 21.88 -6.70
CA SER A 351 -2.19 22.35 -5.33
C SER A 351 -0.72 22.48 -4.93
N GLU A 352 -0.47 23.15 -3.80
CA GLU A 352 0.88 23.19 -3.23
C GLU A 352 1.48 21.79 -3.10
N TRP A 353 0.69 20.83 -2.60
CA TRP A 353 1.13 19.45 -2.45
C TRP A 353 1.43 18.78 -3.80
N SER A 354 0.59 18.94 -4.82
CA SER A 354 0.85 18.31 -6.12
C SER A 354 2.11 18.87 -6.78
N ASP A 355 2.35 20.18 -6.63
CA ASP A 355 3.54 20.82 -7.20
C ASP A 355 4.83 20.36 -6.50
N GLN A 356 4.77 20.16 -5.19
CA GLN A 356 5.88 19.59 -4.40
C GLN A 356 6.18 18.14 -4.83
N VAL A 357 5.16 17.30 -4.93
CA VAL A 357 5.28 15.89 -5.31
C VAL A 357 5.79 15.72 -6.74
N LEU A 358 5.36 16.59 -7.66
CA LEU A 358 5.78 16.60 -9.06
C LEU A 358 7.10 17.34 -9.31
N GLY A 359 7.75 17.87 -8.26
CA GLY A 359 9.02 18.59 -8.37
C GLY A 359 8.92 19.89 -9.19
N ILE A 360 7.74 20.50 -9.26
CA ILE A 360 7.48 21.76 -9.95
C ILE A 360 7.88 22.93 -9.05
N LYS A 361 7.44 22.91 -7.78
CA LYS A 361 7.70 23.97 -6.81
C LYS A 361 7.70 23.42 -5.39
N GLY A 362 8.65 23.88 -4.58
CA GLY A 362 8.75 23.50 -3.17
C GLY A 362 9.34 22.10 -2.96
N ASN A 363 9.14 21.56 -1.76
CA ASN A 363 9.59 20.23 -1.35
C ASN A 363 8.42 19.52 -0.64
N ALA A 364 8.24 18.22 -0.89
CA ALA A 364 7.20 17.44 -0.22
C ALA A 364 7.46 17.29 1.29
N ASN A 365 8.73 17.42 1.72
CA ASN A 365 9.09 17.48 3.13
C ASN A 365 8.59 18.78 3.77
N ILE A 366 7.87 18.65 4.88
CA ILE A 366 7.46 19.77 5.71
C ILE A 366 8.34 19.74 6.96
N LEU A 367 9.26 20.71 7.07
CA LEU A 367 10.21 20.82 8.18
C LEU A 367 9.61 21.68 9.28
N ASP A 368 9.31 21.06 10.41
CA ASP A 368 8.83 21.71 11.63
C ASP A 368 9.19 20.83 12.85
N LYS A 369 9.04 21.36 14.06
CA LYS A 369 9.23 20.59 15.29
C LYS A 369 8.35 19.34 15.25
N GLY A 370 8.96 18.17 15.44
CA GLY A 370 8.27 16.88 15.43
C GLY A 370 7.87 16.36 14.04
N CYS A 371 8.34 16.96 12.93
CA CYS A 371 7.92 16.55 11.58
C CYS A 371 8.20 15.08 11.27
N ALA A 372 9.27 14.49 11.80
CA ALA A 372 9.61 13.10 11.53
C ALA A 372 8.66 12.14 12.26
N MET A 373 8.14 12.54 13.43
CA MET A 373 7.12 11.77 14.17
C MET A 373 5.82 11.63 13.38
N GLU A 374 5.56 12.59 12.49
CA GLU A 374 4.38 12.64 11.63
C GLU A 374 4.64 12.05 10.22
N GLY A 375 5.89 11.65 9.93
CA GLY A 375 6.32 11.28 8.57
C GLY A 375 6.22 12.42 7.56
N LEU A 376 6.32 13.66 8.05
CA LEU A 376 6.37 14.85 7.22
C LEU A 376 7.78 15.13 6.70
N CYS A 377 8.81 14.60 7.36
CA CYS A 377 10.20 14.75 6.99
C CYS A 377 11.00 13.50 7.39
N VAL A 378 12.20 13.35 6.82
CA VAL A 378 13.26 12.51 7.40
C VAL A 378 14.04 13.37 8.38
N CYS A 379 14.31 12.88 9.60
CA CYS A 379 14.96 13.70 10.62
C CYS A 379 16.38 14.11 10.20
N SER A 380 16.76 15.35 10.49
CA SER A 380 18.11 15.90 10.31
C SER A 380 18.70 16.40 11.62
N ASP A 381 17.84 16.85 12.52
CA ASP A 381 18.17 17.31 13.87
C ASP A 381 17.16 16.74 14.88
N ASP A 382 17.51 16.86 16.16
CA ASP A 382 16.72 16.26 17.23
C ASP A 382 15.34 16.90 17.39
N THR A 383 15.15 18.16 16.99
CA THR A 383 13.86 18.85 17.14
C THR A 383 12.77 18.23 16.26
N HIS A 384 13.16 17.52 15.18
CA HIS A 384 12.24 16.75 14.35
C HIS A 384 11.69 15.49 15.05
N CYS A 385 12.33 15.03 16.12
CA CYS A 385 12.05 13.76 16.78
C CYS A 385 11.37 13.86 18.15
N ALA A 386 10.95 15.05 18.61
CA ALA A 386 10.39 15.25 19.96
C ALA A 386 11.39 14.88 21.10
N PRO A 387 12.50 15.63 21.23
CA PRO A 387 13.56 15.34 22.19
C PRO A 387 13.08 15.50 23.64
N GLU A 388 12.04 16.31 23.89
CA GLU A 388 11.41 16.40 25.21
C GLU A 388 10.75 15.08 25.67
N LYS A 389 10.51 14.15 24.75
CA LYS A 389 10.00 12.79 25.02
C LYS A 389 11.11 11.73 24.97
N GLY A 390 12.37 12.16 24.89
CA GLY A 390 13.56 11.30 24.83
C GLY A 390 13.87 10.72 23.46
N TYR A 391 13.24 11.20 22.38
CA TYR A 391 13.48 10.71 21.02
C TYR A 391 14.40 11.67 20.26
N HIS A 392 15.48 11.13 19.69
CA HIS A 392 16.53 11.89 19.01
C HIS A 392 16.72 11.38 17.58
N CYS A 393 17.28 12.23 16.72
CA CYS A 393 17.58 11.84 15.36
C CYS A 393 18.86 10.99 15.32
N ARG A 394 18.71 9.71 14.99
CA ARG A 394 19.77 8.71 15.00
C ARG A 394 19.94 8.06 13.62
N PRO A 395 21.12 7.51 13.29
CA PRO A 395 21.27 6.67 12.11
C PRO A 395 20.50 5.35 12.28
N GLY A 396 20.09 4.74 11.16
CA GLY A 396 19.49 3.40 11.14
C GLY A 396 20.44 2.32 11.69
N LYS A 397 19.88 1.23 12.21
CA LYS A 397 20.58 0.13 12.89
C LYS A 397 21.27 -0.85 11.94
N VAL A 398 20.76 -0.99 10.71
CA VAL A 398 21.30 -1.85 9.64
C VAL A 398 21.68 -1.02 8.42
N TYR A 399 20.84 -0.08 8.03
CA TYR A 399 21.14 0.90 7.00
C TYR A 399 21.49 2.24 7.63
N ALA A 400 22.78 2.46 7.86
CA ALA A 400 23.29 3.69 8.48
C ALA A 400 22.97 4.99 7.69
N GLY A 401 22.57 4.86 6.42
CA GLY A 401 22.09 5.99 5.61
C GLY A 401 20.66 6.43 5.93
N ALA A 402 19.87 5.61 6.65
CA ALA A 402 18.59 6.03 7.17
C ALA A 402 18.76 6.97 8.37
N ARG A 403 17.82 7.89 8.55
CA ARG A 403 17.71 8.75 9.72
C ARG A 403 16.37 8.53 10.38
N VAL A 404 16.38 8.17 11.65
CA VAL A 404 15.20 7.69 12.38
C VAL A 404 15.09 8.34 13.75
N CYS A 405 13.87 8.49 14.24
CA CYS A 405 13.62 8.97 15.59
C CYS A 405 13.63 7.79 16.57
N ALA A 406 14.67 7.71 17.38
CA ALA A 406 14.89 6.63 18.34
C ALA A 406 15.14 7.19 19.74
N ARG A 407 14.76 6.41 20.76
CA ARG A 407 15.06 6.73 22.16
C ARG A 407 16.52 6.52 22.51
#